data_AF-A0A2G5WFG6-F1
#
_entry.id   AF-A0A2G5WFG6-F1
#
_cell.length_a   1.000
_cell.length_b   1.000
_cell.length_c   1.000
_cell.angle_alpha   90.00
_cell.angle_beta   90.00
_cell.angle_gamma   90.00
#
_symmetry.space_group_name_H-M   'P 1'
#
loop_
_entity.id
_entity.type
_entity.pdbx_description
1 polymer ?
#
loop_
_entity_poly.entity_id
_entity_poly.type
_entity_poly.pdbx_seq_one_letter_code
_entity_poly.pdbx_strand_id
1 'polypeptide(L)'
;METKFNNTDILGYGDFNEGQIYFVQRWLELLNIHTHSKYSVRYLNSHQALSETLYVCKGMMNDEIKRTDQHLRIVFGEANKIVVEDKLFSKYAENQAKIMKNTFQSVPKTTENAKIHSVIYRLEYVIRHLETNYLKWIVQEVNDLLRLNAYEDKDFSEIDTVLKVLASELLGKGWSLNALYSLIKETILSEQSTVIERFKKFFERTLSEPTTYIHLFSIKSNLNSETKLQLEQFGADLLNGNAVISTYSEYELEQNLSKNKEYIRIENNAHDIQSGINKAWQEVAEYLDLLRFYGYPLPGIATEPIVLLQNGKSFVRNIRVDLVEKKKKFRASKSMMEKVRNQLEHNNIEVNRKFKSLFEFTRISDESLSPQSAFLNLWIAIESFVRTEEYDGGIDNVRNVLSTSSTHNYLYGLLKNFILDCNRCDLEVEIDGQMKKVGKLVPQDAMLILLDSGNEQVIESACRELNLLLAYRYKELKSILKDGKSSSALLKNHKENIEQHVQRLYRIRNSIVHSAEIHYNTNLFIKHLHEYLESIMSVVVYLLEEYPDAKLEEIFAQVRDSVETTIETLRNSTHLDQETYYELVLKGAF
;
A
#
# COMPACT_ATOMS: atom_id res chain seq x y z
N MET A 1 3.89 7.29 -12.16
CA MET A 1 4.78 6.70 -13.18
C MET A 1 6.25 6.89 -12.82
N GLU A 2 7.13 6.07 -13.37
CA GLU A 2 8.58 6.16 -13.14
C GLU A 2 9.27 6.91 -14.28
N THR A 3 10.22 7.78 -13.95
CA THR A 3 11.02 8.50 -14.95
C THR A 3 11.91 7.52 -15.72
N LYS A 4 12.10 7.76 -17.03
CA LYS A 4 12.93 6.91 -17.91
C LYS A 4 12.41 5.49 -18.12
N PHE A 5 11.09 5.33 -18.13
CA PHE A 5 10.40 4.09 -18.52
C PHE A 5 9.30 4.38 -19.54
N ASN A 6 9.59 5.28 -20.48
CA ASN A 6 8.78 5.47 -21.69
C ASN A 6 8.92 4.25 -22.60
N ASN A 7 8.08 4.18 -23.64
CA ASN A 7 8.05 3.03 -24.54
C ASN A 7 9.45 2.75 -25.13
N THR A 8 10.14 3.80 -25.57
CA THR A 8 11.51 3.73 -26.13
C THR A 8 12.56 3.24 -25.14
N ASP A 9 12.43 3.60 -23.86
CA ASP A 9 13.38 3.16 -22.82
C ASP A 9 13.28 1.64 -22.62
N ILE A 10 12.06 1.10 -22.61
CA ILE A 10 11.81 -0.34 -22.44
C ILE A 10 12.25 -1.10 -23.69
N LEU A 11 11.99 -0.57 -24.88
CA LEU A 11 12.46 -1.14 -26.15
C LEU A 11 13.99 -1.19 -26.25
N GLY A 12 14.70 -0.33 -25.50
CA GLY A 12 16.16 -0.43 -25.33
C GLY A 12 16.63 -1.76 -24.74
N TYR A 13 15.76 -2.48 -24.02
CA TYR A 13 16.05 -3.79 -23.44
C TYR A 13 15.64 -4.97 -24.34
N GLY A 14 15.06 -4.75 -25.52
CA GLY A 14 14.71 -5.82 -26.47
C GLY A 14 13.37 -5.61 -27.18
N ASP A 15 12.94 -6.63 -27.92
CA ASP A 15 11.74 -6.58 -28.77
C ASP A 15 10.44 -6.89 -27.99
N PHE A 16 9.95 -5.89 -27.25
CA PHE A 16 8.71 -5.99 -26.48
C PHE A 16 7.48 -5.61 -27.31
N ASN A 17 6.38 -6.36 -27.16
CA ASN A 17 5.08 -5.95 -27.70
C ASN A 17 4.38 -4.93 -26.77
N GLU A 18 3.29 -4.31 -27.24
CA GLU A 18 2.58 -3.27 -26.48
C GLU A 18 2.11 -3.75 -25.09
N GLY A 19 1.54 -4.95 -24.99
CA GLY A 19 1.09 -5.50 -23.71
C GLY A 19 2.23 -5.70 -22.72
N GLN A 20 3.40 -6.14 -23.18
CA GLN A 20 4.57 -6.33 -22.34
C GLN A 20 5.19 -4.99 -21.89
N ILE A 21 5.22 -3.97 -22.76
CA ILE A 21 5.64 -2.62 -22.38
C ILE A 21 4.69 -2.07 -21.30
N TYR A 22 3.38 -2.17 -21.53
CA TYR A 22 2.36 -1.73 -20.57
C TYR A 22 2.48 -2.47 -19.24
N PHE A 23 2.74 -3.79 -19.25
CA PHE A 23 2.99 -4.58 -18.05
C PHE A 23 4.12 -4.00 -17.22
N VAL A 24 5.28 -3.71 -17.83
CA VAL A 24 6.45 -3.20 -17.13
C VAL A 24 6.14 -1.84 -16.50
N GLN A 25 5.57 -0.92 -17.28
CA GLN A 25 5.18 0.40 -16.80
C GLN A 25 4.20 0.31 -15.64
N ARG A 26 3.16 -0.53 -15.78
CA ARG A 26 2.11 -0.67 -14.78
C ARG A 26 2.59 -1.33 -13.51
N TRP A 27 3.41 -2.37 -13.60
CA TRP A 27 3.97 -3.06 -12.43
C TRP A 27 4.86 -2.15 -11.60
N LEU A 28 5.73 -1.36 -12.26
CA LEU A 28 6.55 -0.36 -11.59
C LEU A 28 5.68 0.71 -10.91
N GLU A 29 4.65 1.23 -11.59
CA GLU A 29 3.71 2.17 -10.97
C GLU A 29 2.99 1.56 -9.76
N LEU A 30 2.46 0.34 -9.89
CA LEU A 30 1.68 -0.36 -8.87
C LEU A 30 2.45 -0.53 -7.55
N LEU A 31 3.75 -0.82 -7.64
CA LEU A 31 4.60 -1.15 -6.50
C LEU A 31 5.50 0.01 -6.05
N ASN A 32 5.52 1.14 -6.75
CA ASN A 32 6.33 2.27 -6.33
C ASN A 32 5.71 2.94 -5.07
N ILE A 33 6.52 3.10 -4.03
CA ILE A 33 6.10 3.69 -2.75
C ILE A 33 5.56 5.11 -2.87
N HIS A 34 5.91 5.84 -3.93
CA HIS A 34 5.50 7.23 -4.19
C HIS A 34 4.29 7.35 -5.12
N THR A 35 3.76 6.24 -5.61
CA THR A 35 2.56 6.25 -6.46
C THR A 35 1.34 6.71 -5.67
N HIS A 36 0.50 7.53 -6.32
CA HIS A 36 -0.78 7.98 -5.79
C HIS A 36 -1.66 6.79 -5.40
N SER A 37 -2.38 6.88 -4.28
CA SER A 37 -3.11 5.76 -3.66
C SER A 37 -4.14 5.07 -4.58
N LYS A 38 -4.71 5.81 -5.55
CA LYS A 38 -5.58 5.24 -6.61
C LYS A 38 -4.88 4.15 -7.44
N TYR A 39 -3.58 4.32 -7.70
CA TYR A 39 -2.80 3.50 -8.61
C TYR A 39 -1.85 2.53 -7.89
N SER A 40 -1.62 2.71 -6.60
CA SER A 40 -0.83 1.79 -5.80
C SER A 40 -1.53 0.45 -5.60
N VAL A 41 -0.74 -0.56 -5.27
CA VAL A 41 -1.24 -1.89 -4.89
C VAL A 41 -2.23 -1.81 -3.72
N ARG A 42 -3.30 -2.61 -3.83
CA ARG A 42 -4.25 -2.84 -2.73
C ARG A 42 -3.92 -4.18 -2.09
N TYR A 43 -4.13 -4.28 -0.79
CA TYR A 43 -3.90 -5.52 -0.06
C TYR A 43 -4.94 -6.61 -0.34
N LEU A 44 -6.17 -6.23 -0.71
CA LEU A 44 -7.26 -7.17 -0.90
C LEU A 44 -7.45 -7.54 -2.37
N ASN A 45 -7.31 -8.84 -2.64
CA ASN A 45 -7.99 -9.56 -3.70
C ASN A 45 -9.04 -10.51 -3.09
N SER A 46 -9.67 -11.37 -3.89
CA SER A 46 -10.66 -12.34 -3.38
C SER A 46 -10.08 -13.22 -2.28
N HIS A 47 -8.87 -13.75 -2.45
CA HIS A 47 -8.25 -14.61 -1.45
C HIS A 47 -8.06 -13.87 -0.11
N GLN A 48 -7.40 -12.71 -0.10
CA GLN A 48 -7.18 -11.97 1.15
C GLN A 48 -8.50 -11.45 1.77
N ALA A 49 -9.49 -11.04 0.97
CA ALA A 49 -10.78 -10.58 1.48
C ALA A 49 -11.58 -11.70 2.16
N LEU A 50 -11.56 -12.92 1.60
CA LEU A 50 -12.17 -14.09 2.23
C LEU A 50 -11.45 -14.47 3.51
N SER A 51 -10.11 -14.48 3.51
CA SER A 51 -9.30 -14.78 4.70
C SER A 51 -9.53 -13.75 5.81
N GLU A 52 -9.64 -12.47 5.48
CA GLU A 52 -10.00 -11.43 6.44
C GLU A 52 -11.40 -11.63 7.01
N THR A 53 -12.38 -11.98 6.17
CA THR A 53 -13.74 -12.26 6.63
C THR A 53 -13.78 -13.47 7.56
N LEU A 54 -13.00 -14.52 7.25
CA LEU A 54 -12.87 -15.70 8.08
C LEU A 54 -12.28 -15.35 9.45
N TYR A 55 -11.20 -14.56 9.46
CA TYR A 55 -10.58 -14.04 10.69
C TYR A 55 -11.59 -13.28 11.56
N VAL A 56 -12.36 -12.37 10.96
CA VAL A 56 -13.38 -11.59 11.70
C VAL A 56 -14.47 -12.50 12.28
N CYS A 57 -14.98 -13.45 11.50
CA CYS A 57 -15.99 -14.40 11.97
C CYS A 57 -15.47 -15.26 13.12
N LYS A 58 -14.25 -15.80 13.03
CA LYS A 58 -13.63 -16.60 14.09
C LYS A 58 -13.34 -15.77 15.34
N GLY A 59 -12.72 -14.60 15.18
CA GLY A 59 -12.43 -13.70 16.30
C GLY A 59 -13.69 -13.24 17.03
N MET A 60 -14.80 -13.03 16.32
CA MET A 60 -16.09 -12.76 16.96
C MET A 60 -16.65 -13.98 17.72
N MET A 61 -16.43 -15.20 17.25
CA MET A 61 -16.88 -16.41 17.95
C MET A 61 -16.05 -16.75 19.18
N ASN A 62 -14.77 -16.37 19.16
CA ASN A 62 -13.84 -16.54 20.28
C ASN A 62 -13.83 -15.34 21.25
N ASP A 63 -14.67 -14.33 21.02
CA ASP A 63 -14.73 -13.08 21.78
C ASP A 63 -13.42 -12.24 21.78
N GLU A 64 -12.54 -12.50 20.81
CA GLU A 64 -11.34 -11.69 20.51
C GLU A 64 -11.70 -10.38 19.79
N ILE A 65 -12.79 -10.38 19.02
CA ILE A 65 -13.33 -9.22 18.30
C ILE A 65 -14.72 -8.91 18.82
N LYS A 66 -14.94 -7.62 19.16
CA LYS A 66 -16.25 -7.14 19.62
C LYS A 66 -17.34 -7.47 18.59
N ARG A 67 -18.34 -8.23 19.03
CA ARG A 67 -19.52 -8.59 18.24
C ARG A 67 -20.39 -7.37 17.96
N THR A 68 -20.32 -6.84 16.74
CA THR A 68 -21.24 -5.78 16.28
C THR A 68 -21.76 -6.07 14.86
N ASP A 69 -23.07 -5.92 14.66
CA ASP A 69 -23.71 -6.17 13.36
C ASP A 69 -23.18 -5.23 12.27
N GLN A 70 -22.90 -3.97 12.62
CA GLN A 70 -22.32 -2.99 11.70
C GLN A 70 -20.94 -3.43 11.19
N HIS A 71 -20.10 -3.99 12.07
CA HIS A 71 -18.78 -4.45 11.68
C HIS A 71 -18.86 -5.65 10.72
N LEU A 72 -19.74 -6.61 10.98
CA LEU A 72 -20.00 -7.70 10.03
C LEU A 72 -20.48 -7.18 8.67
N ARG A 73 -21.41 -6.21 8.65
CA ARG A 73 -21.92 -5.63 7.40
C ARG A 73 -20.82 -4.97 6.57
N ILE A 74 -19.90 -4.25 7.20
CA ILE A 74 -18.79 -3.58 6.52
C ILE A 74 -17.87 -4.61 5.86
N VAL A 75 -17.44 -5.63 6.62
CA VAL A 75 -16.50 -6.66 6.13
C VAL A 75 -17.14 -7.52 5.04
N PHE A 76 -18.38 -7.96 5.24
CA PHE A 76 -19.11 -8.75 4.23
C PHE A 76 -19.40 -7.93 2.98
N GLY A 77 -19.76 -6.65 3.12
CA GLY A 77 -20.04 -5.77 1.99
C GLY A 77 -18.82 -5.57 1.09
N GLU A 78 -17.65 -5.32 1.70
CA GLU A 78 -16.39 -5.19 0.98
C GLU A 78 -15.96 -6.50 0.31
N ALA A 79 -16.01 -7.62 1.04
CA ALA A 79 -15.68 -8.94 0.49
C ALA A 79 -16.60 -9.33 -0.67
N ASN A 80 -17.90 -9.03 -0.56
CA ASN A 80 -18.85 -9.27 -1.64
C ASN A 80 -18.49 -8.48 -2.90
N LYS A 81 -18.20 -7.18 -2.76
CA LYS A 81 -17.81 -6.32 -3.87
C LYS A 81 -16.60 -6.88 -4.61
N ILE A 82 -15.56 -7.27 -3.87
CA ILE A 82 -14.33 -7.84 -4.42
C ILE A 82 -14.61 -9.16 -5.16
N VAL A 83 -15.35 -10.09 -4.54
CA VAL A 83 -15.67 -11.40 -5.14
C VAL A 83 -16.56 -11.27 -6.38
N VAL A 84 -17.46 -10.28 -6.41
CA VAL A 84 -18.32 -10.02 -7.57
C VAL A 84 -17.54 -9.44 -8.74
N GLU A 85 -16.61 -8.53 -8.47
CA GLU A 85 -15.75 -7.89 -9.48
C GLU A 85 -14.65 -8.83 -10.02
N ASP A 86 -14.29 -9.88 -9.27
CA ASP A 86 -13.27 -10.85 -9.65
C ASP A 86 -13.72 -11.83 -10.76
N LYS A 87 -13.41 -11.44 -12.00
CA LYS A 87 -13.64 -12.25 -13.20
C LYS A 87 -12.79 -13.53 -13.22
N LEU A 88 -11.57 -13.51 -12.67
CA LEU A 88 -10.68 -14.68 -12.64
C LEU A 88 -11.27 -15.78 -11.77
N PHE A 89 -11.70 -15.41 -10.55
CA PHE A 89 -12.31 -16.36 -9.63
C PHE A 89 -13.58 -16.97 -10.22
N SER A 90 -14.41 -16.16 -10.87
CA SER A 90 -15.62 -16.65 -11.56
C SER A 90 -15.30 -17.55 -12.76
N LYS A 91 -14.23 -17.25 -13.53
CA LYS A 91 -13.80 -18.01 -14.72
C LYS A 91 -13.23 -19.38 -14.36
N TYR A 92 -12.33 -19.44 -13.37
CA TYR A 92 -11.60 -20.66 -13.04
C TYR A 92 -12.23 -21.51 -11.93
N ALA A 93 -13.10 -20.93 -11.10
CA ALA A 93 -13.75 -21.62 -9.98
C ALA A 93 -15.21 -21.18 -9.79
N GLU A 94 -16.01 -21.33 -10.85
CA GLU A 94 -17.40 -20.86 -10.91
C GLU A 94 -18.25 -21.30 -9.71
N ASN A 95 -18.14 -22.57 -9.29
CA ASN A 95 -18.92 -23.13 -8.18
C ASN A 95 -18.56 -22.45 -6.86
N GLN A 96 -17.28 -22.29 -6.56
CA GLN A 96 -16.78 -21.64 -5.36
C GLN A 96 -17.16 -20.16 -5.34
N ALA A 97 -17.05 -19.48 -6.49
CA ALA A 97 -17.50 -18.10 -6.64
C ALA A 97 -19.01 -17.96 -6.38
N LYS A 98 -19.85 -18.87 -6.88
CA LYS A 98 -21.29 -18.92 -6.57
C LYS A 98 -21.57 -19.14 -5.08
N ILE A 99 -20.85 -20.05 -4.42
CA ILE A 99 -20.98 -20.29 -2.98
C ILE A 99 -20.69 -19.00 -2.21
N MET A 100 -19.63 -18.27 -2.55
CA MET A 100 -19.28 -17.01 -1.89
C MET A 100 -20.31 -15.90 -2.17
N LYS A 101 -20.73 -15.71 -3.42
CA LYS A 101 -21.79 -14.75 -3.78
C LYS A 101 -23.07 -15.01 -2.98
N ASN A 102 -23.51 -16.26 -2.87
CA ASN A 102 -24.69 -16.62 -2.07
C ASN A 102 -24.46 -16.42 -0.57
N THR A 103 -23.24 -16.66 -0.08
CA THR A 103 -22.90 -16.48 1.34
C THR A 103 -22.94 -15.01 1.74
N PHE A 104 -22.54 -14.10 0.85
CA PHE A 104 -22.53 -12.66 1.13
C PHE A 104 -23.85 -11.93 0.88
N GLN A 105 -24.82 -12.55 0.20
CA GLN A 105 -26.16 -11.96 0.00
C GLN A 105 -26.91 -11.71 1.32
N SER A 106 -26.65 -12.50 2.36
CA SER A 106 -27.33 -12.38 3.66
C SER A 106 -26.30 -12.36 4.79
N VAL A 107 -25.92 -11.16 5.23
CA VAL A 107 -25.06 -10.97 6.40
C VAL A 107 -25.76 -11.50 7.66
N PRO A 108 -25.20 -12.47 8.39
CA PRO A 108 -25.79 -12.96 9.63
C PRO A 108 -25.74 -11.88 10.72
N LYS A 109 -26.70 -11.89 11.64
CA LYS A 109 -26.58 -11.11 12.87
C LYS A 109 -25.53 -11.73 13.78
N THR A 110 -24.88 -10.92 14.59
CA THR A 110 -23.87 -11.36 15.56
C THR A 110 -24.40 -12.32 16.62
N THR A 111 -25.72 -12.35 16.85
CA THR A 111 -26.40 -13.29 17.74
C THR A 111 -26.67 -14.65 17.09
N GLU A 112 -26.52 -14.79 15.77
CA GLU A 112 -26.87 -16.00 15.00
C GLU A 112 -25.67 -16.94 14.84
N ASN A 113 -25.14 -17.47 15.96
CA ASN A 113 -23.92 -18.29 15.99
C ASN A 113 -23.92 -19.44 14.95
N ALA A 114 -25.02 -20.15 14.79
CA ALA A 114 -25.12 -21.24 13.81
C ALA A 114 -24.91 -20.79 12.36
N LYS A 115 -25.40 -19.59 12.00
CA LYS A 115 -25.19 -19.01 10.68
C LYS A 115 -23.74 -18.57 10.50
N ILE A 116 -23.13 -17.98 11.53
CA ILE A 116 -21.71 -17.58 11.52
C ILE A 116 -20.81 -18.82 11.33
N HIS A 117 -21.06 -19.93 12.05
CA HIS A 117 -20.33 -21.18 11.82
C HIS A 117 -20.51 -21.73 10.40
N SER A 118 -21.73 -21.66 9.84
CA SER A 118 -21.96 -22.05 8.45
C SER A 118 -21.13 -21.21 7.47
N VAL A 119 -21.03 -19.90 7.70
CA VAL A 119 -20.17 -19.00 6.91
C VAL A 119 -18.70 -19.40 7.05
N ILE A 120 -18.22 -19.64 8.28
CA ILE A 120 -16.84 -20.07 8.57
C ILE A 120 -16.47 -21.31 7.74
N TYR A 121 -17.29 -22.37 7.78
CA TYR A 121 -16.99 -23.61 7.04
C TYR A 121 -16.96 -23.40 5.52
N ARG A 122 -17.84 -22.55 4.98
CA ARG A 122 -17.83 -22.22 3.55
C ARG A 122 -16.59 -21.42 3.15
N LEU A 123 -16.19 -20.46 3.98
CA LEU A 123 -14.97 -19.68 3.78
C LEU A 123 -13.74 -20.59 3.81
N GLU A 124 -13.59 -21.44 4.83
CA GLU A 124 -12.48 -22.40 4.93
C GLU A 124 -12.39 -23.36 3.74
N TYR A 125 -13.55 -23.81 3.23
CA TYR A 125 -13.59 -24.63 2.02
C TYR A 125 -13.05 -23.87 0.79
N VAL A 126 -13.51 -22.64 0.57
CA VAL A 126 -13.10 -21.85 -0.60
C VAL A 126 -11.67 -21.36 -0.50
N ILE A 127 -11.23 -20.91 0.68
CA ILE A 127 -9.86 -20.42 0.91
C ILE A 127 -8.84 -21.52 0.59
N ARG A 128 -9.02 -22.74 1.09
CA ARG A 128 -8.12 -23.88 0.75
C ARG A 128 -8.00 -24.13 -0.76
N HIS A 129 -9.10 -23.91 -1.49
CA HIS A 129 -9.10 -24.05 -2.94
C HIS A 129 -8.30 -22.93 -3.63
N LEU A 130 -8.45 -21.68 -3.15
CA LEU A 130 -7.71 -20.53 -3.65
C LEU A 130 -6.21 -20.60 -3.32
N GLU A 131 -5.84 -20.99 -2.09
CA GLU A 131 -4.45 -21.14 -1.65
C GLU A 131 -3.63 -22.01 -2.61
N THR A 132 -4.27 -23.07 -3.13
CA THR A 132 -3.63 -24.06 -4.01
C THR A 132 -3.50 -23.60 -5.47
N ASN A 133 -4.47 -22.84 -5.97
CA ASN A 133 -4.64 -22.65 -7.42
C ASN A 133 -4.66 -21.20 -7.90
N TYR A 134 -5.05 -20.24 -7.06
CA TYR A 134 -5.40 -18.88 -7.49
C TYR A 134 -4.22 -18.17 -8.15
N LEU A 135 -3.02 -18.25 -7.56
CA LEU A 135 -1.81 -17.66 -8.15
C LEU A 135 -1.49 -18.24 -9.54
N LYS A 136 -1.71 -19.54 -9.76
CA LYS A 136 -1.47 -20.18 -11.06
C LYS A 136 -2.44 -19.68 -12.11
N TRP A 137 -3.72 -19.51 -11.76
CA TRP A 137 -4.72 -18.92 -12.66
C TRP A 137 -4.40 -17.48 -13.02
N ILE A 138 -3.97 -16.68 -12.04
CA ILE A 138 -3.57 -15.29 -12.26
C ILE A 138 -2.38 -15.23 -13.23
N VAL A 139 -1.32 -16.00 -12.98
CA VAL A 139 -0.13 -16.04 -13.84
C VAL A 139 -0.47 -16.53 -15.26
N GLN A 140 -1.34 -17.54 -15.37
CA GLN A 140 -1.82 -18.00 -16.67
C GLN A 140 -2.54 -16.89 -17.42
N GLU A 141 -3.49 -16.19 -16.79
CA GLU A 141 -4.24 -15.11 -17.45
C GLU A 141 -3.34 -13.98 -17.92
N VAL A 142 -2.39 -13.53 -17.08
CA VAL A 142 -1.43 -12.49 -17.49
C VAL A 142 -0.64 -12.98 -18.70
N ASN A 143 -0.10 -14.19 -18.65
CA ASN A 143 0.72 -14.71 -19.74
C ASN A 143 -0.06 -14.87 -21.05
N ASP A 144 -1.34 -15.22 -21.00
CA ASP A 144 -2.21 -15.27 -22.18
C ASP A 144 -2.47 -13.86 -22.74
N LEU A 145 -2.75 -12.88 -21.88
CA LEU A 145 -2.93 -11.46 -22.28
C LEU A 145 -1.66 -10.85 -22.89
N LEU A 146 -0.47 -11.24 -22.44
CA LEU A 146 0.81 -10.71 -22.96
C LEU A 146 1.23 -11.33 -24.31
N ARG A 147 0.49 -12.30 -24.83
CA ARG A 147 0.76 -13.00 -26.09
C ARG A 147 -0.21 -12.62 -27.21
N LEU A 148 -1.06 -11.63 -27.00
CA LEU A 148 -1.96 -11.13 -28.03
C LEU A 148 -1.15 -10.51 -29.20
N ASN A 149 -1.70 -10.66 -30.41
CA ASN A 149 -1.07 -10.13 -31.63
C ASN A 149 -1.28 -8.62 -31.80
N ALA A 150 -2.33 -8.07 -31.20
CA ALA A 150 -2.69 -6.66 -31.23
C ALA A 150 -3.40 -6.29 -29.92
N TYR A 151 -3.30 -5.02 -29.53
CA TYR A 151 -3.83 -4.54 -28.26
C TYR A 151 -4.79 -3.36 -28.47
N GLU A 152 -6.00 -3.54 -27.95
CA GLU A 152 -7.03 -2.52 -27.79
C GLU A 152 -7.09 -2.05 -26.33
N ASP A 153 -7.83 -0.97 -26.08
CA ASP A 153 -7.99 -0.40 -24.73
C ASP A 153 -8.53 -1.41 -23.70
N LYS A 154 -9.41 -2.31 -24.14
CA LYS A 154 -9.98 -3.36 -23.28
C LYS A 154 -8.90 -4.30 -22.76
N ASP A 155 -7.88 -4.58 -23.57
CA ASP A 155 -6.82 -5.53 -23.24
C ASP A 155 -5.89 -4.92 -22.18
N PHE A 156 -5.55 -3.62 -22.31
CA PHE A 156 -4.81 -2.89 -21.26
C PHE A 156 -5.59 -2.80 -19.95
N SER A 157 -6.92 -2.65 -20.02
CA SER A 157 -7.78 -2.68 -18.83
C SER A 157 -7.82 -4.05 -18.16
N GLU A 158 -7.81 -5.13 -18.94
CA GLU A 158 -7.72 -6.49 -18.40
C GLU A 158 -6.35 -6.74 -17.78
N ILE A 159 -5.26 -6.34 -18.44
CA ILE A 159 -3.90 -6.41 -17.86
C ILE A 159 -3.85 -5.63 -16.54
N ASP A 160 -4.31 -4.37 -16.47
CA ASP A 160 -4.33 -3.58 -15.23
C ASP A 160 -5.06 -4.30 -14.09
N THR A 161 -6.20 -4.92 -14.40
CA THR A 161 -7.00 -5.65 -13.41
C THR A 161 -6.26 -6.87 -12.89
N VAL A 162 -5.71 -7.70 -13.78
CA VAL A 162 -5.01 -8.93 -13.39
C VAL A 162 -3.71 -8.61 -12.65
N LEU A 163 -2.99 -7.54 -13.02
CA LEU A 163 -1.78 -7.12 -12.30
C LEU A 163 -2.04 -6.65 -10.88
N LYS A 164 -3.15 -5.94 -10.64
CA LYS A 164 -3.57 -5.58 -9.27
C LYS A 164 -3.80 -6.84 -8.43
N VAL A 165 -4.46 -7.84 -9.01
CA VAL A 165 -4.72 -9.13 -8.34
C VAL A 165 -3.43 -9.91 -8.09
N LEU A 166 -2.52 -9.95 -9.07
CA LEU A 166 -1.21 -10.61 -8.96
C LEU A 166 -0.36 -10.00 -7.84
N ALA A 167 -0.21 -8.68 -7.83
CA ALA A 167 0.58 -8.02 -6.79
C ALA A 167 -0.03 -8.21 -5.40
N SER A 168 -1.36 -8.13 -5.28
CA SER A 168 -2.07 -8.43 -4.02
C SER A 168 -1.82 -9.86 -3.56
N GLU A 169 -1.89 -10.85 -4.46
CA GLU A 169 -1.70 -12.26 -4.10
C GLU A 169 -0.26 -12.54 -3.67
N LEU A 170 0.73 -11.95 -4.32
CA LEU A 170 2.13 -12.10 -3.95
C LEU A 170 2.44 -11.44 -2.60
N LEU A 171 1.90 -10.24 -2.34
CA LEU A 171 1.99 -9.61 -1.01
C LEU A 171 1.31 -10.47 0.06
N GLY A 172 0.14 -11.04 -0.25
CA GLY A 172 -0.58 -11.96 0.64
C GLY A 172 0.19 -13.25 0.94
N LYS A 173 1.02 -13.71 0.00
CA LYS A 173 1.96 -14.85 0.18
C LYS A 173 3.24 -14.48 0.94
N GLY A 174 3.45 -13.21 1.25
CA GLY A 174 4.58 -12.76 2.06
C GLY A 174 5.80 -12.29 1.26
N TRP A 175 5.63 -11.92 0.00
CA TRP A 175 6.63 -11.14 -0.72
C TRP A 175 6.73 -9.72 -0.17
N SER A 176 7.93 -9.16 -0.13
CA SER A 176 8.13 -7.73 0.16
C SER A 176 7.83 -6.88 -1.07
N LEU A 177 7.29 -5.67 -0.85
CA LEU A 177 6.96 -4.73 -1.92
C LEU A 177 8.23 -4.31 -2.70
N ASN A 178 9.33 -4.08 -2.01
CA ASN A 178 10.64 -3.77 -2.62
C ASN A 178 11.17 -4.92 -3.49
N ALA A 179 11.03 -6.18 -3.05
CA ALA A 179 11.46 -7.32 -3.85
C ALA A 179 10.64 -7.44 -5.13
N LEU A 180 9.31 -7.33 -5.05
CA LEU A 180 8.45 -7.37 -6.23
C LEU A 180 8.75 -6.23 -7.22
N TYR A 181 9.05 -5.04 -6.70
CA TYR A 181 9.42 -3.89 -7.50
C TYR A 181 10.77 -4.11 -8.22
N SER A 182 11.78 -4.64 -7.52
CA SER A 182 13.10 -4.94 -8.09
C SER A 182 13.10 -6.14 -9.03
N LEU A 183 12.16 -7.08 -8.86
CA LEU A 183 12.08 -8.31 -9.64
C LEU A 183 12.01 -8.06 -11.15
N ILE A 184 11.33 -7.00 -11.60
CA ILE A 184 11.30 -6.62 -13.02
C ILE A 184 12.68 -6.24 -13.53
N LYS A 185 13.46 -5.49 -12.74
CA LYS A 185 14.81 -5.05 -13.11
C LYS A 185 15.76 -6.24 -13.17
N GLU A 186 15.61 -7.18 -12.24
CA GLU A 186 16.43 -8.40 -12.15
C GLU A 186 16.12 -9.44 -13.24
N THR A 187 14.88 -9.49 -13.73
CA THR A 187 14.44 -10.52 -14.68
C THR A 187 14.11 -9.95 -16.06
N ILE A 188 13.04 -9.15 -16.16
CA ILE A 188 12.48 -8.65 -17.43
C ILE A 188 13.42 -7.66 -18.12
N LEU A 189 14.06 -6.77 -17.37
CA LEU A 189 14.92 -5.71 -17.91
C LEU A 189 16.41 -6.07 -17.83
N SER A 190 16.72 -7.36 -17.93
CA SER A 190 18.10 -7.88 -17.99
C SER A 190 18.51 -8.17 -19.44
N GLU A 191 19.75 -7.89 -19.82
CA GLU A 191 20.21 -8.02 -21.22
C GLU A 191 20.50 -9.47 -21.67
N GLN A 192 20.26 -10.47 -20.81
CA GLN A 192 20.72 -11.85 -21.01
C GLN A 192 19.58 -12.86 -21.24
N SER A 193 18.80 -12.71 -22.33
CA SER A 193 17.94 -13.74 -22.98
C SER A 193 16.84 -13.09 -23.84
N THR A 194 16.04 -13.88 -24.56
CA THR A 194 14.85 -13.36 -25.26
C THR A 194 13.81 -12.78 -24.30
N VAL A 195 12.98 -11.84 -24.75
CA VAL A 195 11.88 -11.25 -23.95
C VAL A 195 10.97 -12.34 -23.36
N ILE A 196 10.61 -13.34 -24.16
CA ILE A 196 9.75 -14.46 -23.75
C ILE A 196 10.38 -15.24 -22.60
N GLU A 197 11.68 -15.56 -22.69
CA GLU A 197 12.40 -16.27 -21.63
C GLU A 197 12.51 -15.43 -20.35
N ARG A 198 12.66 -14.11 -20.46
CA ARG A 198 12.70 -13.21 -19.30
C ARG A 198 11.37 -13.15 -18.55
N PHE A 199 10.24 -13.06 -19.27
CA PHE A 199 8.92 -13.17 -18.66
C PHE A 199 8.67 -14.55 -18.06
N LYS A 200 9.12 -15.62 -18.73
CA LYS A 200 9.07 -16.97 -18.16
C LYS A 200 9.82 -17.05 -16.84
N LYS A 201 11.07 -16.55 -16.77
CA LYS A 201 11.86 -16.47 -15.52
C LYS A 201 11.15 -15.66 -14.43
N PHE A 202 10.55 -14.51 -14.80
CA PHE A 202 9.76 -13.70 -13.88
C PHE A 202 8.62 -14.52 -13.26
N PHE A 203 7.78 -15.16 -14.08
CA PHE A 203 6.63 -15.92 -13.58
C PHE A 203 7.05 -17.17 -12.80
N GLU A 204 8.06 -17.91 -13.25
CA GLU A 204 8.65 -19.03 -12.50
C GLU A 204 9.13 -18.59 -11.12
N ARG A 205 9.76 -17.41 -11.03
CA ARG A 205 10.18 -16.84 -9.74
C ARG A 205 8.99 -16.50 -8.85
N THR A 206 7.93 -15.88 -9.39
CA THR A 206 6.72 -15.57 -8.60
C THR A 206 5.96 -16.81 -8.12
N LEU A 207 6.05 -17.92 -8.87
CA LEU A 207 5.43 -19.20 -8.52
C LEU A 207 6.30 -20.07 -7.59
N SER A 208 7.54 -19.66 -7.32
CA SER A 208 8.44 -20.45 -6.49
C SER A 208 8.02 -20.44 -5.03
N GLU A 209 8.13 -21.61 -4.40
CA GLU A 209 7.95 -21.75 -2.96
C GLU A 209 9.03 -20.98 -2.19
N PRO A 210 8.77 -20.59 -0.93
CA PRO A 210 9.78 -19.97 -0.07
C PRO A 210 11.06 -20.80 -0.03
N THR A 211 12.20 -20.14 -0.18
CA THR A 211 13.52 -20.77 -0.03
C THR A 211 14.10 -20.47 1.33
N THR A 212 14.96 -21.36 1.82
CA THR A 212 15.64 -21.17 3.09
C THR A 212 16.79 -20.18 2.95
N TYR A 213 16.85 -19.22 3.87
CA TYR A 213 17.93 -18.25 4.02
C TYR A 213 18.57 -18.40 5.38
N ILE A 214 19.90 -18.26 5.42
CA ILE A 214 20.66 -18.21 6.67
C ILE A 214 21.15 -16.78 6.86
N HIS A 215 20.81 -16.19 7.99
CA HIS A 215 21.14 -14.82 8.36
C HIS A 215 22.17 -14.83 9.48
N LEU A 216 23.27 -14.11 9.28
CA LEU A 216 24.36 -14.00 10.25
C LEU A 216 24.44 -12.56 10.75
N PHE A 217 23.89 -12.31 11.93
CA PHE A 217 23.92 -10.99 12.57
C PHE A 217 25.16 -10.84 13.43
N SER A 218 26.09 -9.97 13.02
CA SER A 218 27.32 -9.75 13.78
C SER A 218 27.05 -8.97 15.07
N ILE A 219 27.67 -9.40 16.16
CA ILE A 219 27.68 -8.66 17.43
C ILE A 219 28.83 -7.65 17.39
N LYS A 220 28.53 -6.37 17.63
CA LYS A 220 29.45 -5.24 17.52
C LYS A 220 30.51 -5.23 18.60
N SER A 221 30.15 -5.65 19.81
CA SER A 221 31.00 -5.73 21.00
C SER A 221 31.11 -7.17 21.49
N ASN A 222 32.21 -7.52 22.15
CA ASN A 222 32.33 -8.83 22.78
C ASN A 222 31.22 -9.02 23.83
N LEU A 223 30.54 -10.17 23.79
CA LEU A 223 29.59 -10.53 24.83
C LEU A 223 30.33 -10.81 26.13
N ASN A 224 29.76 -10.36 27.25
CA ASN A 224 30.18 -10.89 28.54
C ASN A 224 29.68 -12.35 28.68
N SER A 225 30.35 -13.16 29.50
CA SER A 225 30.07 -14.59 29.60
C SER A 225 28.65 -14.90 30.10
N GLU A 226 28.08 -14.03 30.93
CA GLU A 226 26.75 -14.20 31.51
C GLU A 226 25.65 -13.96 30.47
N THR A 227 25.69 -12.82 29.76
CA THR A 227 24.78 -12.49 28.66
C THR A 227 24.85 -13.53 27.55
N LYS A 228 26.05 -14.04 27.24
CA LYS A 228 26.21 -15.12 26.27
C LYS A 228 25.46 -16.39 26.71
N LEU A 229 25.68 -16.84 27.95
CA LEU A 229 25.00 -18.01 28.50
C LEU A 229 23.48 -17.85 28.47
N GLN A 230 22.97 -16.66 28.79
CA GLN A 230 21.54 -16.39 28.75
C GLN A 230 20.97 -16.43 27.33
N LEU A 231 21.67 -15.85 26.35
CA LEU A 231 21.26 -15.95 24.94
C LEU A 231 21.15 -17.41 24.49
N GLU A 232 22.15 -18.23 24.81
CA GLU A 232 22.13 -19.67 24.49
C GLU A 232 20.99 -20.40 25.22
N GLN A 233 20.71 -20.06 26.49
CA GLN A 233 19.59 -20.61 27.26
C GLN A 233 18.22 -20.21 26.72
N PHE A 234 18.11 -19.02 26.13
CA PHE A 234 16.90 -18.58 25.41
C PHE A 234 16.80 -19.18 24.00
N GLY A 235 17.77 -19.98 23.58
CA GLY A 235 17.76 -20.71 22.32
C GLY A 235 18.43 -19.99 21.16
N ALA A 236 19.14 -18.88 21.39
CA ALA A 236 19.88 -18.20 20.34
C ALA A 236 21.08 -19.05 19.87
N ASP A 237 21.18 -19.27 18.55
CA ASP A 237 22.30 -19.99 17.96
C ASP A 237 23.50 -19.05 17.75
N LEU A 238 24.46 -19.11 18.68
CA LEU A 238 25.65 -18.27 18.68
C LEU A 238 26.85 -18.99 18.08
N LEU A 239 27.41 -18.41 17.02
CA LEU A 239 28.61 -18.90 16.36
C LEU A 239 29.73 -17.87 16.46
N ASN A 240 30.95 -18.32 16.79
CA ASN A 240 32.12 -17.47 16.60
C ASN A 240 32.52 -17.43 15.11
N GLY A 241 33.25 -16.39 14.69
CA GLY A 241 33.59 -16.22 13.28
C GLY A 241 34.38 -17.38 12.67
N ASN A 242 35.23 -18.08 13.44
CA ASN A 242 35.91 -19.27 12.96
C ASN A 242 34.95 -20.45 12.72
N ALA A 243 33.98 -20.64 13.60
CA ALA A 243 32.93 -21.64 13.46
C ALA A 243 32.10 -21.34 12.21
N VAL A 244 31.67 -20.09 12.01
CA VAL A 244 30.95 -19.66 10.79
C VAL A 244 31.74 -20.01 9.53
N ILE A 245 33.03 -19.65 9.46
CA ILE A 245 33.88 -19.98 8.29
C ILE A 245 34.00 -21.49 8.09
N SER A 246 34.15 -22.26 9.16
CA SER A 246 34.26 -23.72 9.04
C SER A 246 32.95 -24.39 8.60
N THR A 247 31.81 -23.91 9.10
CA THR A 247 30.48 -24.45 8.80
C THR A 247 30.02 -24.08 7.39
N TYR A 248 30.38 -22.88 6.93
CA TYR A 248 29.97 -22.31 5.64
C TYR A 248 31.17 -22.08 4.71
N SER A 249 32.14 -22.97 4.74
CA SER A 249 33.40 -22.86 3.99
C SER A 249 33.21 -22.70 2.48
N GLU A 250 32.11 -23.24 1.95
CA GLU A 250 31.74 -23.18 0.54
C GLU A 250 31.29 -21.78 0.06
N TYR A 251 31.09 -20.83 0.98
CA TYR A 251 30.71 -19.44 0.68
C TYR A 251 31.90 -18.47 0.70
N GLU A 252 33.12 -18.93 0.99
CA GLU A 252 34.37 -18.13 0.97
C GLU A 252 34.26 -16.81 1.78
N LEU A 253 33.74 -16.91 3.01
CA LEU A 253 33.39 -15.76 3.84
C LEU A 253 34.59 -15.11 4.56
N GLU A 254 35.81 -15.61 4.40
CA GLU A 254 37.01 -15.21 5.17
C GLU A 254 37.33 -13.71 5.07
N GLN A 255 37.07 -13.10 3.91
CA GLN A 255 37.28 -11.68 3.67
C GLN A 255 36.07 -10.82 4.04
N ASN A 256 34.93 -11.47 4.28
CA ASN A 256 33.63 -10.82 4.45
C ASN A 256 33.12 -10.82 5.89
N LEU A 257 33.75 -11.60 6.77
CA LEU A 257 33.39 -11.68 8.19
C LEU A 257 34.63 -11.56 9.08
N SER A 258 34.44 -10.97 10.26
CA SER A 258 35.49 -10.90 11.29
C SER A 258 35.55 -12.19 12.11
N LYS A 259 36.69 -12.88 12.08
CA LYS A 259 36.96 -14.12 12.86
C LYS A 259 36.80 -13.94 14.37
N ASN A 260 37.07 -12.73 14.87
CA ASN A 260 37.06 -12.40 16.30
C ASN A 260 35.69 -11.95 16.82
N LYS A 261 34.65 -11.93 15.97
CA LYS A 261 33.29 -11.56 16.37
C LYS A 261 32.42 -12.80 16.56
N GLU A 262 31.38 -12.62 17.35
CA GLU A 262 30.27 -13.57 17.48
C GLU A 262 29.13 -13.16 16.55
N TYR A 263 28.38 -14.15 16.10
CA TYR A 263 27.26 -14.01 15.17
C TYR A 263 26.07 -14.78 15.73
N ILE A 264 24.90 -14.18 15.66
CA ILE A 264 23.63 -14.90 15.84
C ILE A 264 23.25 -15.47 14.48
N ARG A 265 23.11 -16.80 14.40
CA ARG A 265 22.60 -17.50 13.23
C ARG A 265 21.10 -17.66 13.34
N ILE A 266 20.37 -17.25 12.31
CA ILE A 266 18.94 -17.54 12.18
C ILE A 266 18.68 -18.11 10.80
N GLU A 267 17.86 -19.16 10.75
CA GLU A 267 17.46 -19.83 9.52
C GLU A 267 15.95 -19.71 9.35
N ASN A 268 15.50 -19.18 8.20
CA ASN A 268 14.08 -19.06 7.92
C ASN A 268 13.74 -19.19 6.43
N ASN A 269 12.47 -19.49 6.17
CA ASN A 269 11.94 -19.58 4.82
C ASN A 269 11.25 -18.26 4.41
N ALA A 270 11.64 -17.74 3.26
CA ALA A 270 11.03 -16.54 2.67
C ALA A 270 11.04 -16.62 1.13
N HIS A 271 10.19 -15.82 0.48
CA HIS A 271 10.19 -15.70 -0.97
C HIS A 271 11.30 -14.76 -1.48
N ASP A 272 11.71 -13.81 -0.65
CA ASP A 272 12.73 -12.82 -0.95
C ASP A 272 13.62 -12.51 0.25
N ILE A 273 14.80 -11.96 -0.03
CA ILE A 273 15.84 -11.67 0.96
C ILE A 273 15.35 -10.67 2.01
N GLN A 274 14.63 -9.61 1.61
CA GLN A 274 14.17 -8.57 2.54
C GLN A 274 13.17 -9.13 3.54
N SER A 275 12.21 -9.92 3.07
CA SER A 275 11.25 -10.62 3.93
C SER A 275 11.95 -11.59 4.89
N GLY A 276 12.98 -12.32 4.41
CA GLY A 276 13.80 -13.20 5.24
C GLY A 276 14.56 -12.46 6.35
N ILE A 277 15.22 -11.35 6.01
CA ILE A 277 15.96 -10.51 6.97
C ILE A 277 15.02 -9.97 8.05
N ASN A 278 13.85 -9.45 7.66
CA ASN A 278 12.89 -8.88 8.59
C ASN A 278 12.32 -9.93 9.55
N LYS A 279 11.99 -11.13 9.06
CA LYS A 279 11.60 -12.26 9.91
C LYS A 279 12.72 -12.67 10.88
N ALA A 280 13.95 -12.77 10.40
CA ALA A 280 15.09 -13.16 11.23
C ALA A 280 15.37 -12.11 12.32
N TRP A 281 15.24 -10.83 12.00
CA TRP A 281 15.42 -9.77 12.98
C TRP A 281 14.34 -9.78 14.07
N GLN A 282 13.10 -10.20 13.76
CA GLN A 282 12.06 -10.35 14.79
C GLN A 282 12.47 -11.37 15.85
N GLU A 283 13.04 -12.50 15.44
CA GLU A 283 13.58 -13.51 16.36
C GLU A 283 14.81 -12.99 17.14
N VAL A 284 15.70 -12.21 16.51
CA VAL A 284 16.77 -11.50 17.26
C VAL A 284 16.16 -10.57 18.32
N ALA A 285 15.11 -9.83 17.98
CA ALA A 285 14.47 -8.89 18.88
C ALA A 285 13.84 -9.59 20.09
N GLU A 286 13.25 -10.78 19.91
CA GLU A 286 12.71 -11.59 21.02
C GLU A 286 13.80 -11.91 22.06
N TYR A 287 15.01 -12.29 21.63
CA TYR A 287 16.13 -12.51 22.57
C TYR A 287 16.55 -11.22 23.29
N LEU A 288 16.60 -10.10 22.58
CA LEU A 288 16.95 -8.80 23.17
C LEU A 288 15.90 -8.35 24.19
N ASP A 289 14.63 -8.61 23.93
CA ASP A 289 13.53 -8.27 24.82
C ASP A 289 13.58 -9.11 26.10
N LEU A 290 13.89 -10.41 26.01
CA LEU A 290 14.12 -11.27 27.18
C LEU A 290 15.30 -10.76 28.03
N LEU A 291 16.45 -10.47 27.40
CA LEU A 291 17.60 -9.91 28.11
C LEU A 291 17.25 -8.60 28.82
N ARG A 292 16.56 -7.69 28.12
CA ARG A 292 16.14 -6.39 28.66
C ARG A 292 15.21 -6.58 29.86
N PHE A 293 14.23 -7.47 29.75
CA PHE A 293 13.24 -7.72 30.80
C PHE A 293 13.90 -8.20 32.09
N TYR A 294 14.90 -9.09 31.99
CA TYR A 294 15.64 -9.59 33.15
C TYR A 294 16.83 -8.71 33.56
N GLY A 295 16.98 -7.52 32.98
CA GLY A 295 17.98 -6.53 33.38
C GLY A 295 19.40 -6.83 32.90
N TYR A 296 19.59 -7.72 31.93
CA TYR A 296 20.89 -7.97 31.32
C TYR A 296 21.29 -6.86 30.35
N PRO A 297 22.60 -6.56 30.21
CA PRO A 297 23.07 -5.58 29.25
C PRO A 297 22.80 -6.07 27.83
N LEU A 298 22.28 -5.18 26.99
CA LEU A 298 21.96 -5.53 25.60
C LEU A 298 23.21 -5.51 24.73
N PRO A 299 23.46 -6.58 23.95
CA PRO A 299 24.54 -6.56 22.98
C PRO A 299 24.21 -5.62 21.83
N GLY A 300 25.21 -4.88 21.36
CA GLY A 300 25.06 -4.11 20.13
C GLY A 300 25.05 -5.05 18.92
N ILE A 301 23.92 -5.23 18.25
CA ILE A 301 23.82 -6.08 17.06
C ILE A 301 23.85 -5.22 15.79
N ALA A 302 24.55 -5.68 14.75
CA ALA A 302 24.52 -5.04 13.43
C ALA A 302 23.19 -5.36 12.73
N THR A 303 22.53 -4.34 12.17
CA THR A 303 21.25 -4.47 11.46
C THR A 303 21.42 -4.84 9.98
N GLU A 304 22.64 -5.19 9.55
CA GLU A 304 22.98 -5.57 8.18
C GLU A 304 23.61 -6.97 8.23
N PRO A 305 22.79 -8.04 8.18
CA PRO A 305 23.32 -9.40 8.26
C PRO A 305 24.07 -9.79 6.98
N ILE A 306 24.92 -10.80 7.10
CA ILE A 306 25.36 -11.58 5.93
C ILE A 306 24.27 -12.62 5.67
N VAL A 307 23.74 -12.65 4.44
CA VAL A 307 22.67 -13.58 4.05
C VAL A 307 23.24 -14.63 3.10
N LEU A 308 23.16 -15.90 3.48
CA LEU A 308 23.62 -17.02 2.68
C LEU A 308 22.46 -17.57 1.82
N LEU A 309 22.73 -17.77 0.53
CA LEU A 309 21.77 -18.26 -0.46
C LEU A 309 22.02 -19.75 -0.75
N GLN A 310 21.10 -20.62 -0.34
CA GLN A 310 21.26 -22.08 -0.55
C GLN A 310 21.35 -22.47 -2.04
N ASN A 311 20.67 -21.75 -2.93
CA ASN A 311 20.56 -22.12 -4.34
C ASN A 311 21.79 -21.78 -5.21
N GLY A 312 22.85 -21.20 -4.65
CA GLY A 312 24.00 -20.77 -5.45
C GLY A 312 25.34 -20.71 -4.75
N LYS A 313 25.45 -21.15 -3.48
CA LYS A 313 26.67 -20.99 -2.66
C LYS A 313 27.22 -19.56 -2.70
N SER A 314 26.31 -18.59 -2.75
CA SER A 314 26.61 -17.16 -2.80
C SER A 314 25.99 -16.48 -1.59
N PHE A 315 26.50 -15.29 -1.27
CA PHE A 315 25.99 -14.50 -0.15
C PHE A 315 25.74 -13.06 -0.58
N VAL A 316 24.87 -12.39 0.16
CA VAL A 316 24.55 -10.97 -0.03
C VAL A 316 24.85 -10.22 1.26
N ARG A 317 25.27 -8.95 1.12
CA ARG A 317 25.58 -8.03 2.22
C ARG A 317 24.99 -6.66 1.94
N ASN A 318 25.06 -5.79 2.95
CA ASN A 318 24.64 -4.38 2.87
C ASN A 318 23.13 -4.20 2.62
N ILE A 319 22.34 -5.23 2.90
CA ILE A 319 20.89 -5.11 2.99
C ILE A 319 20.57 -5.00 4.48
N ARG A 320 19.95 -3.88 4.85
CA ARG A 320 19.60 -3.60 6.24
C ARG A 320 18.22 -4.17 6.57
N VAL A 321 18.06 -4.51 7.84
CA VAL A 321 16.75 -4.64 8.47
C VAL A 321 15.94 -3.38 8.18
N ASP A 322 14.78 -3.58 7.57
CA ASP A 322 13.85 -2.50 7.24
C ASP A 322 12.47 -2.90 7.73
N LEU A 323 12.30 -2.80 9.05
CA LEU A 323 11.06 -3.15 9.72
C LEU A 323 9.96 -2.11 9.51
N VAL A 324 10.31 -0.86 9.19
CA VAL A 324 9.36 0.21 8.97
C VAL A 324 9.77 0.90 7.68
N GLU A 325 9.04 0.64 6.60
CA GLU A 325 9.27 1.34 5.34
C GLU A 325 9.03 2.84 5.54
N LYS A 326 10.12 3.59 5.76
CA LYS A 326 10.05 5.04 5.91
C LYS A 326 9.79 5.66 4.55
N LYS A 327 8.52 5.99 4.25
CA LYS A 327 8.18 6.86 3.12
C LYS A 327 9.07 8.10 3.22
N LYS A 328 9.81 8.42 2.15
CA LYS A 328 10.56 9.67 2.09
C LYS A 328 9.55 10.82 2.28
N LYS A 329 9.59 11.46 3.45
CA LYS A 329 8.65 12.54 3.77
C LYS A 329 8.76 13.62 2.71
N PHE A 330 7.62 14.00 2.13
CA PHE A 330 7.61 15.15 1.24
C PHE A 330 7.94 16.37 2.08
N ARG A 331 8.93 17.16 1.65
CA ARG A 331 9.24 18.41 2.33
C ARG A 331 8.07 19.36 2.09
N ALA A 332 7.32 19.67 3.15
CA ALA A 332 6.23 20.62 3.08
C ALA A 332 6.70 21.94 2.44
N SER A 333 5.82 22.60 1.69
CA SER A 333 6.12 23.91 1.13
C SER A 333 6.38 24.91 2.25
N LYS A 334 7.16 25.97 1.96
CA LYS A 334 7.40 27.05 2.94
C LYS A 334 6.08 27.64 3.44
N SER A 335 5.12 27.85 2.54
CA SER A 335 3.78 28.33 2.86
C SER A 335 3.07 27.41 3.87
N MET A 336 3.06 26.09 3.66
CA MET A 336 2.44 25.16 4.63
C MET A 336 3.10 25.24 6.01
N MET A 337 4.43 25.36 6.06
CA MET A 337 5.17 25.50 7.31
C MET A 337 4.87 26.82 8.03
N GLU A 338 4.72 27.91 7.27
CA GLU A 338 4.33 29.23 7.80
C GLU A 338 2.91 29.19 8.36
N LYS A 339 1.95 28.59 7.67
CA LYS A 339 0.57 28.42 8.16
C LYS A 339 0.51 27.65 9.48
N VAL A 340 1.23 26.52 9.57
CA VAL A 340 1.33 25.74 10.82
C VAL A 340 1.97 26.56 11.94
N ARG A 341 3.04 27.32 11.63
CA ARG A 341 3.69 28.18 12.62
C ARG A 341 2.72 29.26 13.14
N ASN A 342 2.04 29.96 12.25
CA ASN A 342 1.08 31.00 12.61
C ASN A 342 -0.03 30.43 13.51
N GLN A 343 -0.54 29.24 13.20
CA GLN A 343 -1.51 28.56 14.05
C GLN A 343 -0.96 28.26 15.45
N LEU A 344 0.27 27.75 15.54
CA LEU A 344 0.89 27.43 16.84
C LEU A 344 1.20 28.67 17.68
N GLU A 345 1.37 29.84 17.05
CA GLU A 345 1.53 31.14 17.69
C GLU A 345 0.17 31.77 18.08
N HIS A 346 -0.93 31.34 17.43
CA HIS A 346 -2.28 31.78 17.75
C HIS A 346 -2.74 31.29 19.13
N ASN A 347 -3.64 32.04 19.78
CA ASN A 347 -4.08 31.76 21.15
C ASN A 347 -5.13 30.64 21.28
N ASN A 348 -5.22 29.72 20.31
CA ASN A 348 -6.12 28.57 20.36
C ASN A 348 -5.47 27.38 21.09
N ILE A 349 -5.55 27.39 22.42
CA ILE A 349 -4.87 26.42 23.31
C ILE A 349 -5.24 24.97 22.97
N GLU A 350 -6.52 24.71 22.68
CA GLU A 350 -7.00 23.35 22.44
C GLU A 350 -6.50 22.80 21.10
N VAL A 351 -6.63 23.57 20.01
CA VAL A 351 -6.10 23.20 18.70
C VAL A 351 -4.59 22.98 18.79
N ASN A 352 -3.86 23.91 19.41
CA ASN A 352 -2.41 23.83 19.53
C ASN A 352 -1.95 22.63 20.37
N ARG A 353 -2.72 22.21 21.38
CA ARG A 353 -2.49 20.96 22.10
C ARG A 353 -2.62 19.74 21.19
N LYS A 354 -3.69 19.67 20.38
CA LYS A 354 -3.91 18.57 19.41
C LYS A 354 -2.77 18.51 18.36
N PHE A 355 -2.33 19.64 17.81
CA PHE A 355 -1.17 19.69 16.90
C PHE A 355 0.12 19.20 17.54
N LYS A 356 0.44 19.66 18.77
CA LYS A 356 1.64 19.22 19.50
C LYS A 356 1.64 17.72 19.74
N SER A 357 0.51 17.16 20.17
CA SER A 357 0.38 15.70 20.33
C SER A 357 0.54 14.95 19.00
N LEU A 358 -0.05 15.45 17.90
CA LEU A 358 0.13 14.86 16.58
C LEU A 358 1.61 14.84 16.16
N PHE A 359 2.34 15.93 16.35
CA PHE A 359 3.78 15.98 16.03
C PHE A 359 4.62 15.07 16.94
N GLU A 360 4.27 14.97 18.22
CA GLU A 360 4.95 14.11 19.16
C GLU A 360 4.78 12.63 18.80
N PHE A 361 3.55 12.17 18.61
CA PHE A 361 3.28 10.76 18.29
C PHE A 361 3.78 10.36 16.89
N THR A 362 3.72 11.27 15.91
CA THR A 362 4.32 11.00 14.59
C THR A 362 5.84 10.87 14.68
N ARG A 363 6.52 11.70 15.49
CA ARG A 363 7.95 11.56 15.76
C ARG A 363 8.29 10.24 16.44
N ILE A 364 7.54 9.86 17.49
CA ILE A 364 7.74 8.57 18.19
C ILE A 364 7.55 7.40 17.24
N SER A 365 6.58 7.48 16.32
CA SER A 365 6.43 6.49 15.25
C SER A 365 7.66 6.41 14.34
N ASP A 366 8.19 7.55 13.88
CA ASP A 366 9.36 7.54 12.98
C ASP A 366 10.62 6.99 13.65
N GLU A 367 10.73 7.17 14.97
CA GLU A 367 11.80 6.67 15.82
C GLU A 367 11.58 5.21 16.26
N SER A 368 10.38 4.66 16.04
CA SER A 368 10.03 3.30 16.44
C SER A 368 10.82 2.27 15.64
N LEU A 369 11.32 1.26 16.36
CA LEU A 369 12.07 0.15 15.79
C LEU A 369 11.18 -1.06 15.44
N SER A 370 9.92 -1.07 15.88
CA SER A 370 8.95 -2.12 15.53
C SER A 370 7.78 -1.56 14.71
N PRO A 371 7.30 -2.30 13.69
CA PRO A 371 6.15 -1.90 12.90
C PRO A 371 4.89 -1.75 13.77
N GLN A 372 4.72 -2.60 14.79
CA GLN A 372 3.65 -2.52 15.78
C GLN A 372 3.63 -1.13 16.45
N SER A 373 4.79 -0.70 16.97
CA SER A 373 4.90 0.57 17.71
C SER A 373 4.72 1.76 16.78
N ALA A 374 5.30 1.70 15.58
CA ALA A 374 5.09 2.74 14.57
C ALA A 374 3.59 2.89 14.25
N PHE A 375 2.93 1.77 13.95
CA PHE A 375 1.50 1.74 13.67
C PHE A 375 0.65 2.30 14.82
N LEU A 376 0.88 1.83 16.06
CA LEU A 376 0.11 2.29 17.22
C LEU A 376 0.29 3.78 17.48
N ASN A 377 1.52 4.30 17.39
CA ASN A 377 1.76 5.72 17.61
C ASN A 377 1.12 6.59 16.52
N LEU A 378 1.13 6.16 15.26
CA LEU A 378 0.38 6.87 14.20
C LEU A 378 -1.13 6.81 14.43
N TRP A 379 -1.66 5.66 14.86
CA TRP A 379 -3.07 5.55 15.21
C TRP A 379 -3.44 6.51 16.34
N ILE A 380 -2.65 6.57 17.42
CA ILE A 380 -2.86 7.48 18.54
C ILE A 380 -2.79 8.94 18.08
N ALA A 381 -1.83 9.28 17.21
CA ALA A 381 -1.73 10.62 16.63
C ALA A 381 -3.02 11.03 15.91
N ILE A 382 -3.56 10.15 15.06
CA ILE A 382 -4.82 10.40 14.34
C ILE A 382 -5.99 10.48 15.31
N GLU A 383 -6.17 9.46 16.15
CA GLU A 383 -7.31 9.31 17.05
C GLU A 383 -7.42 10.49 18.02
N SER A 384 -6.30 10.95 18.57
CA SER A 384 -6.27 12.13 19.45
C SER A 384 -6.56 13.44 18.72
N PHE A 385 -6.14 13.56 17.45
CA PHE A 385 -6.33 14.77 16.65
C PHE A 385 -7.77 14.94 16.17
N VAL A 386 -8.40 13.85 15.71
CA VAL A 386 -9.76 13.84 15.13
C VAL A 386 -10.87 13.62 16.15
N ARG A 387 -10.54 13.55 17.45
CA ARG A 387 -11.53 13.35 18.49
C ARG A 387 -12.48 14.55 18.58
N THR A 388 -13.77 14.29 18.43
CA THR A 388 -14.88 15.25 18.59
C THR A 388 -15.92 14.72 19.58
N GLU A 389 -16.79 15.59 20.06
CA GLU A 389 -17.96 15.23 20.90
C GLU A 389 -19.19 14.81 20.07
N GLU A 390 -19.12 14.87 18.74
CA GLU A 390 -20.26 14.65 17.84
C GLU A 390 -20.69 13.18 17.73
N TYR A 391 -19.79 12.23 17.98
CA TYR A 391 -20.07 10.79 17.84
C TYR A 391 -19.83 10.02 19.14
N ASP A 392 -20.70 9.04 19.42
CA ASP A 392 -20.72 8.23 20.65
C ASP A 392 -19.53 7.25 20.79
N GLY A 393 -18.58 7.22 19.85
CA GLY A 393 -17.48 6.26 19.82
C GLY A 393 -16.21 6.75 19.10
N GLY A 394 -15.04 6.38 19.64
CA GLY A 394 -13.73 6.82 19.13
C GLY A 394 -13.46 6.41 17.68
N ILE A 395 -13.90 5.21 17.25
CA ILE A 395 -13.71 4.75 15.88
C ILE A 395 -14.62 5.46 14.87
N ASP A 396 -15.85 5.84 15.25
CA ASP A 396 -16.77 6.50 14.32
C ASP A 396 -16.27 7.91 13.99
N ASN A 397 -15.71 8.64 14.97
CA ASN A 397 -14.97 9.89 14.76
C ASN A 397 -13.86 9.71 13.72
N VAL A 398 -12.95 8.77 13.98
CA VAL A 398 -11.79 8.52 13.12
C VAL A 398 -12.24 8.14 11.71
N ARG A 399 -13.21 7.24 11.57
CA ARG A 399 -13.73 6.79 10.28
C ARG A 399 -14.31 7.94 9.46
N ASN A 400 -15.20 8.75 10.05
CA ASN A 400 -15.90 9.80 9.33
C ASN A 400 -14.99 10.98 8.99
N VAL A 401 -14.10 11.40 9.90
CA VAL A 401 -13.17 12.51 9.65
C VAL A 401 -12.12 12.13 8.63
N LEU A 402 -11.53 10.93 8.72
CA LEU A 402 -10.54 10.47 7.73
C LEU A 402 -11.16 10.31 6.34
N SER A 403 -12.36 9.73 6.24
CA SER A 403 -13.01 9.48 4.95
C SER A 403 -13.37 10.78 4.23
N THR A 404 -13.90 11.77 4.95
CA THR A 404 -14.24 13.08 4.39
C THR A 404 -12.99 13.89 4.05
N SER A 405 -12.04 14.01 4.97
CA SER A 405 -10.80 14.79 4.75
C SER A 405 -9.95 14.23 3.61
N SER A 406 -9.95 12.90 3.42
CA SER A 406 -9.23 12.24 2.31
C SER A 406 -10.01 12.25 1.00
N THR A 407 -11.29 12.63 1.02
CA THR A 407 -12.14 12.77 -0.17
C THR A 407 -12.20 14.20 -0.68
N HIS A 408 -12.11 15.19 0.22
CA HIS A 408 -12.29 16.61 -0.06
C HIS A 408 -11.50 17.10 -1.30
N ASN A 409 -10.22 16.75 -1.41
CA ASN A 409 -9.36 17.16 -2.54
C ASN A 409 -9.05 16.03 -3.53
N TYR A 410 -9.86 14.97 -3.57
CA TYR A 410 -9.50 13.76 -4.32
C TYR A 410 -9.47 13.98 -5.83
N LEU A 411 -10.45 14.67 -6.43
CA LEU A 411 -10.47 14.96 -7.87
C LEU A 411 -9.27 15.83 -8.29
N TYR A 412 -9.03 16.92 -7.55
CA TYR A 412 -7.84 17.75 -7.72
C TYR A 412 -6.54 16.93 -7.62
N GLY A 413 -6.45 16.03 -6.64
CA GLY A 413 -5.31 15.13 -6.45
C GLY A 413 -5.04 14.24 -7.66
N LEU A 414 -6.09 13.73 -8.31
CA LEU A 414 -5.96 12.92 -9.53
C LEU A 414 -5.47 13.73 -10.72
N LEU A 415 -6.03 14.91 -10.95
CA LEU A 415 -5.59 15.82 -12.00
C LEU A 415 -4.12 16.20 -11.78
N LYS A 416 -3.76 16.61 -10.55
CA LYS A 416 -2.39 16.96 -10.20
C LYS A 416 -1.43 15.78 -10.38
N ASN A 417 -1.83 14.57 -9.99
CA ASN A 417 -0.99 13.39 -10.21
C ASN A 417 -0.76 13.15 -11.71
N PHE A 418 -1.79 13.26 -12.54
CA PHE A 418 -1.65 13.10 -13.98
C PHE A 418 -0.69 14.15 -14.59
N ILE A 419 -0.81 15.41 -14.20
CA ILE A 419 0.14 16.48 -14.61
C ILE A 419 1.58 16.13 -14.20
N LEU A 420 1.77 15.62 -12.98
CA LEU A 420 3.08 15.18 -12.52
C LEU A 420 3.60 13.98 -13.32
N ASP A 421 2.73 13.07 -13.75
CA ASP A 421 3.09 11.95 -14.63
C ASP A 421 3.46 12.44 -16.03
N CYS A 422 2.72 13.39 -16.62
CA CYS A 422 3.12 14.08 -17.84
C CYS A 422 4.51 14.71 -17.71
N ASN A 423 4.82 15.32 -16.55
CA ASN A 423 6.15 15.89 -16.30
C ASN A 423 7.25 14.80 -16.16
N ARG A 424 6.93 13.63 -15.59
CA ARG A 424 7.89 12.51 -15.45
C ARG A 424 8.18 11.84 -16.79
N CYS A 425 7.20 11.82 -17.70
CA CYS A 425 7.32 11.29 -19.06
C CYS A 425 7.84 12.32 -20.07
N ASP A 426 7.87 13.61 -19.71
CA ASP A 426 8.16 14.77 -20.59
C ASP A 426 7.18 14.89 -21.77
N LEU A 427 5.87 14.79 -21.48
CA LEU A 427 4.82 14.94 -22.49
C LEU A 427 4.76 16.37 -23.03
N GLU A 428 4.90 16.49 -24.35
CA GLU A 428 4.66 17.71 -25.12
C GLU A 428 3.51 17.47 -26.11
N VAL A 429 2.62 18.45 -26.26
CA VAL A 429 1.48 18.38 -27.18
C VAL A 429 1.38 19.68 -27.96
N GLU A 430 1.11 19.60 -29.27
CA GLU A 430 0.85 20.77 -30.10
C GLU A 430 -0.63 21.15 -30.00
N ILE A 431 -0.90 22.33 -29.45
CA ILE A 431 -2.26 22.86 -29.26
C ILE A 431 -2.29 24.27 -29.84
N ASP A 432 -3.21 24.54 -30.76
CA ASP A 432 -3.33 25.82 -31.47
C ASP A 432 -2.01 26.31 -32.11
N GLY A 433 -1.21 25.39 -32.65
CA GLY A 433 0.09 25.69 -33.26
C GLY A 433 1.20 26.04 -32.27
N GLN A 434 1.00 25.78 -30.97
CA GLN A 434 2.00 25.96 -29.93
C GLN A 434 2.30 24.65 -29.21
N MET A 435 3.59 24.33 -29.07
CA MET A 435 4.03 23.20 -28.24
C MET A 435 3.87 23.54 -26.76
N LYS A 436 3.03 22.77 -26.06
CA LYS A 436 2.78 22.91 -24.63
C LYS A 436 3.34 21.71 -23.88
N LYS A 437 4.18 21.98 -22.87
CA LYS A 437 4.62 20.99 -21.88
C LYS A 437 3.55 20.83 -20.81
N VAL A 438 2.67 19.83 -20.96
CA VAL A 438 1.51 19.62 -20.06
C VAL A 438 1.95 19.55 -18.60
N GLY A 439 3.07 18.87 -18.32
CA GLY A 439 3.61 18.70 -16.98
C GLY A 439 4.11 19.96 -16.28
N LYS A 440 4.18 21.11 -16.99
CA LYS A 440 4.58 22.41 -16.44
C LYS A 440 3.42 23.37 -16.23
N LEU A 441 2.22 22.99 -16.66
CA LEU A 441 1.02 23.81 -16.51
C LEU A 441 0.53 23.80 -15.07
N VAL A 442 -0.12 24.88 -14.66
CA VAL A 442 -0.93 24.88 -13.44
C VAL A 442 -2.20 24.03 -13.65
N PRO A 443 -2.79 23.44 -12.60
CA PRO A 443 -3.93 22.54 -12.75
C PRO A 443 -5.12 23.12 -13.50
N GLN A 444 -5.40 24.42 -13.36
CA GLN A 444 -6.49 25.09 -14.08
C GLN A 444 -6.27 25.06 -15.60
N ASP A 445 -5.11 25.51 -16.06
CA ASP A 445 -4.74 25.53 -17.47
C ASP A 445 -4.66 24.12 -18.06
N ALA A 446 -4.09 23.18 -17.30
CA ALA A 446 -4.02 21.78 -17.70
C ALA A 446 -5.43 21.19 -17.89
N MET A 447 -6.36 21.46 -16.98
CA MET A 447 -7.72 20.93 -17.06
C MET A 447 -8.47 21.44 -18.30
N LEU A 448 -8.31 22.73 -18.64
CA LEU A 448 -8.88 23.31 -19.86
C LEU A 448 -8.42 22.57 -21.12
N ILE A 449 -7.12 22.28 -21.22
CA ILE A 449 -6.54 21.59 -22.38
C ILE A 449 -6.93 20.11 -22.39
N LEU A 450 -6.82 19.44 -21.23
CA LEU A 450 -7.02 18.00 -21.11
C LEU A 450 -8.47 17.59 -21.31
N LEU A 451 -9.43 18.42 -20.92
CA LEU A 451 -10.86 18.07 -21.00
C LEU A 451 -11.53 18.56 -22.29
N ASP A 452 -10.89 19.43 -23.06
CA ASP A 452 -11.38 19.88 -24.36
C ASP A 452 -11.45 18.73 -25.37
N SER A 453 -12.64 18.51 -25.93
CA SER A 453 -12.89 17.50 -26.97
C SER A 453 -12.09 17.74 -28.25
N GLY A 454 -11.74 18.99 -28.57
CA GLY A 454 -10.95 19.33 -29.75
C GLY A 454 -9.50 18.83 -29.68
N ASN A 455 -8.96 18.69 -28.47
CA ASN A 455 -7.57 18.28 -28.23
C ASN A 455 -7.42 16.77 -27.98
N GLU A 456 -8.54 16.04 -27.87
CA GLU A 456 -8.56 14.67 -27.36
C GLU A 456 -7.68 13.72 -28.16
N GLN A 457 -7.84 13.72 -29.47
CA GLN A 457 -7.10 12.83 -30.36
C GLN A 457 -5.60 13.14 -30.36
N VAL A 458 -5.23 14.42 -30.35
CA VAL A 458 -3.81 14.86 -30.34
C VAL A 458 -3.13 14.43 -29.05
N ILE A 459 -3.78 14.66 -27.90
CA ILE A 459 -3.23 14.29 -26.59
C ILE A 459 -3.15 12.77 -26.45
N GLU A 460 -4.17 12.04 -26.87
CA GLU A 460 -4.19 10.58 -26.79
C GLU A 460 -3.07 9.95 -27.63
N SER A 461 -2.91 10.39 -28.88
CA SER A 461 -1.84 9.93 -29.77
C SER A 461 -0.46 10.24 -29.18
N ALA A 462 -0.23 11.47 -28.72
CA ALA A 462 1.03 11.86 -28.11
C ALA A 462 1.35 11.03 -26.85
N CYS A 463 0.34 10.77 -26.00
CA CYS A 463 0.51 9.90 -24.84
C CYS A 463 0.83 8.47 -25.27
N ARG A 464 0.13 7.90 -26.26
CA ARG A 464 0.30 6.49 -26.66
C ARG A 464 1.67 6.24 -27.27
N GLU A 465 2.15 7.14 -28.12
CA GLU A 465 3.48 7.08 -28.71
C GLU A 465 4.58 7.17 -27.64
N LEU A 466 4.41 8.04 -26.64
CA LEU A 466 5.37 8.26 -25.58
C LEU A 466 5.38 7.15 -24.53
N ASN A 467 4.21 6.81 -23.98
CA ASN A 467 4.04 5.93 -22.82
C ASN A 467 2.64 5.31 -22.80
N LEU A 468 2.53 4.00 -23.05
CA LEU A 468 1.25 3.29 -23.09
C LEU A 468 0.44 3.42 -21.80
N LEU A 469 1.08 3.39 -20.63
CA LEU A 469 0.42 3.61 -19.35
C LEU A 469 -0.12 5.03 -19.23
N LEU A 470 0.61 6.05 -19.70
CA LEU A 470 0.14 7.44 -19.69
C LEU A 470 -1.11 7.63 -20.54
N ALA A 471 -1.16 7.01 -21.72
CA ALA A 471 -2.36 7.01 -22.56
C ALA A 471 -3.56 6.38 -21.85
N TYR A 472 -3.35 5.24 -21.19
CA TYR A 472 -4.40 4.60 -20.40
C TYR A 472 -4.87 5.49 -19.23
N ARG A 473 -3.95 6.17 -18.53
CA ARG A 473 -4.30 7.11 -17.44
C ARG A 473 -5.02 8.34 -17.94
N TYR A 474 -4.70 8.83 -19.13
CA TYR A 474 -5.41 9.96 -19.75
C TYR A 474 -6.88 9.61 -20.00
N LYS A 475 -7.14 8.45 -20.61
CA LYS A 475 -8.52 7.94 -20.83
C LYS A 475 -9.28 7.76 -19.53
N GLU A 476 -8.61 7.21 -18.50
CA GLU A 476 -9.21 7.05 -17.18
C GLU A 476 -9.58 8.40 -16.56
N LEU A 477 -8.69 9.39 -16.63
CA LEU A 477 -8.95 10.75 -16.13
C LEU A 477 -10.13 11.40 -16.87
N LYS A 478 -10.15 11.31 -18.20
CA LYS A 478 -11.27 11.80 -19.04
C LYS A 478 -12.58 11.15 -18.67
N SER A 479 -12.60 9.83 -18.48
CA SER A 479 -13.80 9.09 -18.07
C SER A 479 -14.33 9.55 -16.71
N ILE A 480 -13.43 9.80 -15.75
CA ILE A 480 -13.76 10.28 -14.41
C ILE A 480 -14.36 11.69 -14.44
N LEU A 481 -13.73 12.58 -15.22
CA LEU A 481 -14.07 14.01 -15.31
C LEU A 481 -15.00 14.34 -16.48
N LYS A 482 -15.60 13.32 -17.10
CA LYS A 482 -16.50 13.48 -18.25
C LYS A 482 -17.76 14.25 -17.88
N ASP A 483 -18.32 13.93 -16.72
CA ASP A 483 -19.55 14.51 -16.20
C ASP A 483 -19.61 14.41 -14.67
N GLY A 484 -20.47 15.22 -14.06
CA GLY A 484 -20.63 15.23 -12.60
C GLY A 484 -21.15 13.92 -12.02
N LYS A 485 -21.91 13.10 -12.76
CA LYS A 485 -22.37 11.81 -12.25
C LYS A 485 -21.19 10.87 -12.02
N SER A 486 -20.30 10.79 -13.00
CA SER A 486 -19.06 9.99 -12.96
C SER A 486 -18.13 10.47 -11.84
N SER A 487 -17.95 11.78 -11.71
CA SER A 487 -17.15 12.38 -10.63
C SER A 487 -17.77 12.13 -9.24
N SER A 488 -19.09 12.27 -9.09
CA SER A 488 -19.78 12.02 -7.82
C SER A 488 -19.71 10.54 -7.40
N ALA A 489 -19.84 9.63 -8.37
CA ALA A 489 -19.75 8.19 -8.14
C ALA A 489 -18.35 7.81 -7.68
N LEU A 490 -17.31 8.41 -8.28
CA LEU A 490 -15.93 8.22 -7.85
C LEU A 490 -15.70 8.71 -6.41
N LEU A 491 -16.14 9.93 -6.08
CA LEU A 491 -16.00 10.50 -4.74
C LEU A 491 -16.71 9.65 -3.68
N LYS A 492 -17.94 9.22 -3.96
CA LYS A 492 -18.72 8.36 -3.07
C LYS A 492 -18.00 7.02 -2.82
N ASN A 493 -17.56 6.37 -3.90
CA ASN A 493 -16.82 5.10 -3.81
C ASN A 493 -15.50 5.27 -3.04
N HIS A 494 -14.80 6.40 -3.23
CA HIS A 494 -13.56 6.69 -2.51
C HIS A 494 -13.80 6.87 -1.00
N LYS A 495 -14.81 7.66 -0.62
CA LYS A 495 -15.25 7.82 0.78
C LYS A 495 -15.56 6.47 1.41
N GLU A 496 -16.40 5.65 0.78
CA GLU A 496 -16.78 4.31 1.27
C GLU A 496 -15.56 3.37 1.41
N ASN A 497 -14.63 3.37 0.45
CA ASN A 497 -13.42 2.55 0.53
C ASN A 497 -12.53 2.96 1.72
N ILE A 498 -12.40 4.27 2.00
CA ILE A 498 -11.64 4.75 3.16
C ILE A 498 -12.33 4.34 4.45
N GLU A 499 -13.66 4.43 4.53
CA GLU A 499 -14.42 3.99 5.70
C GLU A 499 -14.19 2.51 6.02
N GLN A 500 -14.25 1.65 4.99
CA GLN A 500 -13.94 0.22 5.09
C GLN A 500 -12.50 -0.01 5.54
N HIS A 501 -11.56 0.71 4.94
CA HIS A 501 -10.14 0.60 5.28
C HIS A 501 -9.84 1.06 6.70
N VAL A 502 -10.40 2.17 7.17
CA VAL A 502 -10.22 2.63 8.56
C VAL A 502 -10.79 1.63 9.55
N GLN A 503 -11.93 1.01 9.23
CA GLN A 503 -12.48 -0.08 10.05
C GLN A 503 -11.52 -1.29 10.11
N ARG A 504 -10.76 -1.58 9.03
CA ARG A 504 -9.69 -2.59 9.03
C ARG A 504 -8.51 -2.17 9.91
N LEU A 505 -8.05 -0.93 9.78
CA LEU A 505 -6.95 -0.40 10.60
C LEU A 505 -7.29 -0.46 12.09
N TYR A 506 -8.55 -0.21 12.46
CA TYR A 506 -9.03 -0.38 13.83
C TYR A 506 -8.98 -1.84 14.32
N ARG A 507 -9.32 -2.81 13.47
CA ARG A 507 -9.15 -4.24 13.81
C ARG A 507 -7.68 -4.56 14.07
N ILE A 508 -6.80 -4.11 13.18
CA ILE A 508 -5.36 -4.33 13.29
C ILE A 508 -4.83 -3.71 14.58
N ARG A 509 -5.24 -2.47 14.88
CA ARG A 509 -4.92 -1.80 16.15
C ARG A 509 -5.32 -2.67 17.35
N ASN A 510 -6.55 -3.18 17.36
CA ASN A 510 -7.03 -4.00 18.47
C ASN A 510 -6.29 -5.34 18.58
N SER A 511 -5.97 -5.98 17.45
CA SER A 511 -5.12 -7.18 17.42
C SER A 511 -3.75 -6.89 18.04
N ILE A 512 -3.08 -5.82 17.63
CA ILE A 512 -1.76 -5.45 18.18
C ILE A 512 -1.84 -5.20 19.69
N VAL A 513 -2.89 -4.52 20.16
CA VAL A 513 -3.08 -4.22 21.59
C VAL A 513 -3.43 -5.46 22.43
N HIS A 514 -4.21 -6.40 21.89
CA HIS A 514 -4.77 -7.52 22.66
C HIS A 514 -4.05 -8.85 22.48
N SER A 515 -3.61 -9.19 21.27
CA SER A 515 -2.96 -10.47 20.97
C SER A 515 -1.48 -10.34 20.64
N ALA A 516 -0.96 -9.11 20.45
CA ALA A 516 0.41 -8.85 19.97
C ALA A 516 0.76 -9.54 18.63
N GLU A 517 -0.22 -10.15 17.96
CA GLU A 517 -0.04 -10.85 16.69
C GLU A 517 -0.35 -9.91 15.52
N ILE A 518 0.51 -9.99 14.49
CA ILE A 518 0.31 -9.34 13.20
C ILE A 518 0.13 -10.43 12.13
N HIS A 519 -1.03 -10.45 11.48
CA HIS A 519 -1.30 -11.34 10.34
C HIS A 519 -1.12 -10.66 8.97
N TYR A 520 -0.61 -9.42 8.93
CA TYR A 520 -0.60 -8.60 7.73
C TYR A 520 0.74 -7.91 7.48
N ASN A 521 0.94 -7.42 6.25
CA ASN A 521 2.05 -6.51 5.97
C ASN A 521 1.77 -5.12 6.56
N THR A 522 2.18 -4.91 7.81
CA THR A 522 1.96 -3.67 8.58
C THR A 522 2.59 -2.44 7.94
N ASN A 523 3.64 -2.60 7.14
CA ASN A 523 4.30 -1.47 6.46
C ASN A 523 3.38 -0.77 5.45
N LEU A 524 2.57 -1.53 4.71
CA LEU A 524 1.57 -0.96 3.81
C LEU A 524 0.55 -0.10 4.59
N PHE A 525 0.15 -0.56 5.78
CA PHE A 525 -0.80 0.19 6.60
C PHE A 525 -0.20 1.40 7.30
N ILE A 526 1.06 1.33 7.75
CA ILE A 526 1.81 2.48 8.25
C ILE A 526 1.87 3.58 7.17
N LYS A 527 2.16 3.21 5.92
CA LYS A 527 2.14 4.13 4.78
C LYS A 527 0.78 4.83 4.65
N HIS A 528 -0.31 4.08 4.71
CA HIS A 528 -1.65 4.66 4.60
C HIS A 528 -2.02 5.57 5.78
N LEU A 529 -1.60 5.25 7.01
CA LEU A 529 -1.80 6.14 8.15
C LEU A 529 -1.07 7.49 7.96
N HIS A 530 0.15 7.47 7.42
CA HIS A 530 0.85 8.71 7.04
C HIS A 530 0.09 9.50 5.95
N GLU A 531 -0.44 8.83 4.93
CA GLU A 531 -1.23 9.50 3.88
C GLU A 531 -2.49 10.16 4.43
N TYR A 532 -3.18 9.51 5.38
CA TYR A 532 -4.35 10.11 6.01
C TYR A 532 -3.99 11.29 6.91
N LEU A 533 -2.88 11.22 7.64
CA LEU A 533 -2.35 12.37 8.40
C LEU A 533 -2.02 13.54 7.47
N GLU A 534 -1.32 13.28 6.36
CA GLU A 534 -1.01 14.30 5.35
C GLU A 534 -2.29 14.96 4.80
N SER A 535 -3.33 14.15 4.53
CA SER A 535 -4.60 14.65 4.01
C SER A 535 -5.35 15.51 5.02
N ILE A 536 -5.53 15.04 6.25
CA ILE A 536 -6.20 15.83 7.30
C ILE A 536 -5.44 17.12 7.56
N MET A 537 -4.12 17.04 7.74
CA MET A 537 -3.30 18.21 8.04
C MET A 537 -3.40 19.26 6.94
N SER A 538 -3.41 18.84 5.67
CA SER A 538 -3.53 19.77 4.53
C SER A 538 -4.86 20.53 4.57
N VAL A 539 -5.96 19.85 4.88
CA VAL A 539 -7.30 20.46 4.94
C VAL A 539 -7.47 21.34 6.18
N VAL A 540 -7.05 20.86 7.35
CA VAL A 540 -7.20 21.60 8.62
C VAL A 540 -6.36 22.88 8.64
N VAL A 541 -5.10 22.81 8.19
CA VAL A 541 -4.23 23.99 8.16
C VAL A 541 -4.72 25.03 7.17
N TYR A 542 -5.31 24.61 6.04
CA TYR A 542 -5.93 25.53 5.10
C TYR A 542 -7.13 26.25 5.73
N LEU A 543 -8.03 25.52 6.39
CA LEU A 543 -9.23 26.12 7.00
C LEU A 543 -8.92 26.96 8.24
N LEU A 544 -7.90 26.62 9.02
CA LEU A 544 -7.46 27.46 10.15
C LEU A 544 -6.82 28.78 9.71
N GLU A 545 -6.28 28.86 8.50
CA GLU A 545 -5.78 30.13 7.97
C GLU A 545 -6.94 31.10 7.66
N GLU A 546 -8.03 30.58 7.10
CA GLU A 546 -9.25 31.36 6.80
C GLU A 546 -10.06 31.64 8.08
N TYR A 547 -10.07 30.70 9.03
CA TYR A 547 -10.84 30.77 10.28
C TYR A 547 -9.95 30.44 11.51
N PRO A 548 -9.06 31.36 11.96
CA PRO A 548 -8.08 31.07 13.02
C PRO A 548 -8.66 30.70 14.39
N ASP A 549 -9.86 31.21 14.69
CA ASP A 549 -10.53 30.99 15.97
C ASP A 549 -11.44 29.74 15.96
N ALA A 550 -11.55 29.05 14.82
CA ALA A 550 -12.39 27.87 14.69
C ALA A 550 -11.88 26.71 15.56
N LYS A 551 -12.82 25.92 16.07
CA LYS A 551 -12.52 24.62 16.70
C LYS A 551 -12.30 23.57 15.61
N LEU A 552 -11.54 22.51 15.92
CA LEU A 552 -11.36 21.43 14.95
C LEU A 552 -12.67 20.73 14.61
N GLU A 553 -13.58 20.65 15.57
CA GLU A 553 -14.91 20.07 15.41
C GLU A 553 -15.72 20.83 14.33
N GLU A 554 -15.64 22.17 14.33
CA GLU A 554 -16.29 23.02 13.33
C GLU A 554 -15.66 22.82 11.95
N ILE A 555 -14.33 22.74 11.90
CA ILE A 555 -13.59 22.45 10.67
C ILE A 555 -13.98 21.09 10.10
N PHE A 556 -14.02 20.04 10.92
CA PHE A 556 -14.37 18.70 10.46
C PHE A 556 -15.82 18.63 9.97
N ALA A 557 -16.75 19.33 10.62
CA ALA A 557 -18.12 19.47 10.14
C ALA A 557 -18.18 20.18 8.79
N GLN A 558 -17.48 21.31 8.63
CA GLN A 558 -17.41 22.04 7.36
C GLN A 558 -16.84 21.19 6.21
N VAL A 559 -15.78 20.41 6.48
CA VAL A 559 -15.19 19.52 5.48
C VAL A 559 -16.15 18.42 5.05
N ARG A 560 -16.87 17.83 6.01
CA ARG A 560 -17.92 16.85 5.72
C ARG A 560 -19.01 17.46 4.84
N ASP A 561 -19.53 18.62 5.22
CA ASP A 561 -20.61 19.29 4.50
C ASP A 561 -20.16 19.71 3.09
N SER A 562 -18.89 20.13 2.94
CA SER A 562 -18.24 20.40 1.64
C SER A 562 -18.24 19.17 0.75
N VAL A 563 -17.79 18.03 1.27
CA VAL A 563 -17.73 16.76 0.51
C VAL A 563 -19.14 16.30 0.12
N GLU A 564 -20.09 16.35 1.04
CA GLU A 564 -21.46 15.88 0.80
C GLU A 564 -22.18 16.77 -0.21
N THR A 565 -22.03 18.09 -0.09
CA THR A 565 -22.57 19.07 -1.03
C THR A 565 -21.91 18.94 -2.40
N THR A 566 -20.60 18.71 -2.46
CA THR A 566 -19.87 18.47 -3.72
C THR A 566 -20.42 17.21 -4.42
N ILE A 567 -20.58 16.11 -3.69
CA ILE A 567 -21.13 14.85 -4.23
C ILE A 567 -22.57 15.07 -4.72
N GLU A 568 -23.42 15.74 -3.95
CA GLU A 568 -24.81 15.98 -4.32
C GLU A 568 -24.93 16.89 -5.55
N THR A 569 -24.19 18.00 -5.56
CA THR A 569 -24.17 18.97 -6.67
C THR A 569 -23.69 18.31 -7.97
N LEU A 570 -22.61 17.53 -7.91
CA LEU A 570 -22.10 16.76 -9.05
C LEU A 570 -23.09 15.68 -9.50
N ARG A 571 -23.76 14.99 -8.57
CA ARG A 571 -24.74 13.95 -8.91
C ARG A 571 -25.95 14.52 -9.66
N ASN A 572 -26.38 15.71 -9.27
CA ASN A 572 -27.54 16.40 -9.81
C ASN A 572 -27.20 17.33 -10.99
N SER A 573 -25.94 17.38 -11.42
CA SER A 573 -25.50 18.25 -12.51
C SER A 573 -25.98 17.75 -13.88
N THR A 574 -27.21 18.07 -14.26
CA THR A 574 -27.62 17.99 -15.67
C THR A 574 -27.25 19.26 -16.44
N HIS A 575 -26.91 20.36 -15.75
CA HIS A 575 -26.73 21.70 -16.34
C HIS A 575 -25.66 22.58 -15.64
N LEU A 576 -24.66 22.02 -14.95
CA LEU A 576 -23.55 22.87 -14.51
C LEU A 576 -22.85 23.43 -15.74
N ASP A 577 -22.68 24.75 -15.81
CA ASP A 577 -21.79 25.33 -16.79
C ASP A 577 -20.35 24.88 -16.52
N GLN A 578 -19.51 24.97 -17.55
CA GLN A 578 -18.17 24.40 -17.53
C GLN A 578 -17.28 25.06 -16.46
N GLU A 579 -17.45 26.35 -16.20
CA GLU A 579 -16.67 27.08 -15.19
C GLU A 579 -17.03 26.61 -13.78
N THR A 580 -18.33 26.54 -13.47
CA THR A 580 -18.80 26.04 -12.17
C THR A 580 -18.39 24.57 -11.93
N TYR A 581 -18.45 23.72 -12.96
CA TYR A 581 -17.97 22.33 -12.84
C TYR A 581 -16.46 22.27 -12.54
N TYR A 582 -15.67 23.09 -13.23
CA TYR A 582 -14.22 23.16 -13.04
C TYR A 582 -13.84 23.69 -11.67
N GLU A 583 -14.55 24.68 -11.15
CA GLU A 583 -14.34 25.15 -9.78
C GLU A 583 -14.62 24.05 -8.75
N LEU A 584 -15.72 23.30 -8.91
CA LEU A 584 -16.05 22.17 -8.02
C LEU A 584 -14.99 21.06 -8.07
N VAL A 585 -14.42 20.75 -9.24
CA VAL A 585 -13.35 19.76 -9.38
C VAL A 585 -12.06 20.22 -8.68
N LEU A 586 -11.74 21.51 -8.75
CA LEU A 586 -10.49 22.08 -8.24
C LEU A 586 -10.53 22.39 -6.75
N LYS A 587 -11.69 22.83 -6.24
CA LYS A 587 -11.83 23.41 -4.88
C LYS A 587 -12.87 22.69 -4.02
N GLY A 588 -13.82 21.95 -4.60
CA GLY A 588 -15.01 21.49 -3.90
C GLY A 588 -16.04 22.61 -3.71
N ALA A 589 -17.08 22.34 -2.91
CA ALA A 589 -18.22 23.25 -2.72
C ALA A 589 -17.94 24.46 -1.81
N PHE A 590 -16.90 24.40 -0.96
CA PHE A 590 -16.54 25.44 0.00
C PHE A 590 -15.03 25.63 0.07
#